data_AF-A0A9E2Y9A6-F1
#
_entry.id   AF-A0A9E2Y9A6-F1
#
_cell.length_a   1.000
_cell.length_b   1.000
_cell.length_c   1.000
_cell.angle_alpha   90.00
_cell.angle_beta   90.00
_cell.angle_gamma   90.00
#
_symmetry.space_group_name_H-M   'P 1'
#
loop_
_entity.id
_entity.type
_entity.pdbx_description
1 polymer ?
#
loop_
_entity_poly.entity_id
_entity_poly.type
_entity_poly.pdbx_seq_one_letter_code
_entity_poly.pdbx_strand_id
1 'polypeptide(L)'
;MAVFAEDEPTTQPAHATTHPAVIKVEADYGKLSNLTDEQRSKLAEIHKKALADTKEIKAKEESDSRAVLTDDQKAELDKLIAEKKAEASAKNKAHHMAVKGPTTVPAGGD
;
A
#
# COMPACT_ATOMS: atom_id res chain seq x y z
N MET A 1 3.34 -33.65 56.07
CA MET A 1 4.57 -33.06 55.51
C MET A 1 4.50 -33.23 53.99
N ALA A 2 4.94 -32.21 53.24
CA ALA A 2 4.88 -32.01 51.78
C ALA A 2 3.66 -31.21 51.25
N VAL A 3 3.98 -29.93 51.02
CA VAL A 3 3.28 -28.85 50.31
C VAL A 3 3.58 -28.95 48.81
N PHE A 4 2.61 -28.67 47.93
CA PHE A 4 2.80 -28.25 46.53
C PHE A 4 1.54 -27.48 46.13
N ALA A 5 1.57 -26.14 46.26
CA ALA A 5 2.00 -25.19 45.24
C ALA A 5 0.88 -24.97 44.20
N GLU A 6 0.17 -23.86 44.43
CA GLU A 6 -0.74 -23.18 43.51
C GLU A 6 0.02 -22.83 42.22
N ASP A 7 -0.48 -23.25 41.07
CA ASP A 7 -0.07 -22.72 39.77
C ASP A 7 -1.34 -22.19 39.08
N GLU A 8 -1.69 -20.95 39.38
CA GLU A 8 -2.63 -20.19 38.58
C GLU A 8 -1.94 -19.83 37.26
N PRO A 9 -2.48 -20.19 36.08
CA PRO A 9 -1.98 -19.62 34.85
C PRO A 9 -2.43 -18.16 34.82
N THR A 10 -1.55 -17.28 35.29
CA THR A 10 -1.62 -15.84 35.03
C THR A 10 -1.67 -15.66 33.51
N THR A 11 -2.89 -15.49 33.01
CA THR A 11 -3.16 -15.03 31.66
C THR A 11 -2.69 -13.58 31.62
N GLN A 12 -1.42 -13.42 31.25
CA GLN A 12 -0.87 -12.14 30.86
C GLN A 12 -1.78 -11.59 29.76
N PRO A 13 -2.43 -10.42 29.93
CA PRO A 13 -3.05 -9.76 28.79
C PRO A 13 -1.88 -9.41 27.88
N ALA A 14 -1.75 -10.14 26.78
CA ALA A 14 -0.96 -9.70 25.66
C ALA A 14 -1.54 -8.34 25.29
N HIS A 15 -0.86 -7.27 25.68
CA HIS A 15 -1.07 -5.95 25.10
C HIS A 15 -0.70 -6.10 23.63
N ALA A 16 -1.67 -6.55 22.84
CA ALA A 16 -1.68 -6.33 21.41
C ALA A 16 -1.61 -4.82 21.29
N THR A 17 -0.41 -4.31 20.99
CA THR A 17 -0.21 -2.94 20.53
C THR A 17 -1.07 -2.85 19.27
N THR A 18 -2.32 -2.49 19.48
CA THR A 18 -3.33 -2.39 18.44
C THR A 18 -2.90 -1.12 17.73
N HIS A 19 -2.01 -1.26 16.76
CA HIS A 19 -1.76 -0.18 15.84
C HIS A 19 -3.14 0.21 15.33
N PRO A 20 -3.62 1.44 15.58
CA PRO A 20 -4.93 1.84 15.13
C PRO A 20 -4.97 1.53 13.64
N ALA A 21 -5.97 0.76 13.22
CA ALA A 21 -6.14 0.42 11.82
C ALA A 21 -6.00 1.72 11.03
N VAL A 22 -4.98 1.82 10.18
CA VAL A 22 -4.69 3.07 9.49
C VAL A 22 -5.83 3.29 8.49
N ILE A 23 -6.84 4.04 8.93
CA ILE A 23 -7.99 4.43 8.12
C ILE A 23 -7.44 5.34 7.00
N LYS A 24 -7.39 4.80 5.78
CA LYS A 24 -6.90 5.52 4.61
C LYS A 24 -7.96 6.51 4.14
N VAL A 25 -7.78 7.76 4.51
CA VAL A 25 -8.49 8.93 3.99
C VAL A 25 -7.60 9.66 3.00
N GLU A 26 -8.18 10.61 2.26
CA GLU A 26 -7.40 11.53 1.45
C GLU A 26 -6.36 12.27 2.31
N ALA A 27 -5.17 12.48 1.76
CA ALA A 27 -4.02 12.97 2.52
C ALA A 27 -4.28 14.30 3.25
N ASP A 28 -5.12 15.16 2.67
CA ASP A 28 -5.44 16.46 3.26
C ASP A 28 -6.42 16.35 4.43
N TYR A 29 -7.44 15.49 4.34
CA TYR A 29 -8.32 15.20 5.48
C TYR A 29 -7.59 14.43 6.59
N GLY A 30 -6.61 13.60 6.26
CA GLY A 30 -5.80 12.87 7.24
C GLY A 30 -4.94 13.75 8.14
N LYS A 31 -4.62 14.98 7.69
CA LYS A 31 -3.83 15.97 8.47
C LYS A 31 -4.67 16.71 9.51
N LEU A 32 -6.00 16.62 9.44
CA LEU A 32 -6.89 17.26 10.41
C LEU A 32 -6.82 16.52 11.75
N SER A 33 -6.35 17.22 12.78
CA SER A 33 -6.19 16.69 14.14
C SER A 33 -7.50 16.59 14.91
N ASN A 34 -8.54 17.31 14.48
CA ASN A 34 -9.82 17.44 15.19
C ASN A 34 -10.94 16.54 14.65
N LEU A 35 -10.64 15.58 13.78
CA LEU A 35 -11.64 14.63 13.28
C LEU A 35 -11.90 13.51 14.30
N THR A 36 -13.19 13.30 14.59
CA THR A 36 -13.69 12.15 15.35
C THR A 36 -13.54 10.84 14.57
N ASP A 37 -13.57 9.70 15.26
CA ASP A 37 -13.49 8.37 14.64
C ASP A 37 -14.63 8.13 13.63
N GLU A 38 -15.84 8.60 13.91
CA GLU A 38 -16.99 8.48 13.00
C GLU A 38 -16.76 9.28 11.70
N GLN A 39 -16.24 10.50 11.81
CA GLN A 39 -15.92 11.32 10.65
C GLN A 39 -14.79 10.70 9.82
N ARG A 40 -13.74 10.18 10.48
CA ARG A 40 -12.63 9.49 9.79
C ARG A 40 -13.14 8.26 9.05
N SER A 41 -14.02 7.47 9.66
CA SER A 41 -14.63 6.30 9.03
C SER A 41 -15.42 6.67 7.78
N LYS A 42 -16.34 7.65 7.89
CA LYS A 42 -17.14 8.14 6.76
C LYS A 42 -16.26 8.68 5.63
N LEU A 43 -15.24 9.45 5.95
CA LEU A 43 -14.29 9.99 4.96
C LEU A 43 -13.54 8.87 4.22
N ALA A 44 -13.20 7.77 4.92
CA ALA A 44 -12.52 6.65 4.29
C ALA A 44 -13.44 5.86 3.37
N GLU A 45 -14.71 5.69 3.72
CA GLU A 45 -15.70 5.08 2.84
C GLU A 45 -15.92 5.91 1.58
N ILE A 46 -16.06 7.23 1.73
CA ILE A 46 -16.17 8.17 0.60
C ILE A 46 -14.92 8.07 -0.27
N HIS A 47 -13.73 8.12 0.33
CA HIS A 47 -12.47 8.03 -0.42
C HIS A 47 -12.34 6.69 -1.15
N LYS A 48 -12.68 5.58 -0.51
CA LYS A 48 -12.67 4.26 -1.13
C LYS A 48 -13.62 4.18 -2.32
N LYS A 49 -14.84 4.72 -2.19
CA LYS A 49 -15.80 4.78 -3.28
C LYS A 49 -15.28 5.63 -4.43
N ALA A 50 -14.78 6.84 -4.14
CA ALA A 50 -14.21 7.73 -5.15
C ALA A 50 -13.04 7.08 -5.91
N LEU A 51 -12.17 6.32 -5.22
CA LEU A 51 -11.10 5.55 -5.86
C LEU A 51 -11.63 4.44 -6.77
N ALA A 52 -12.73 3.77 -6.41
CA ALA A 52 -13.36 2.76 -7.25
C ALA A 52 -13.97 3.41 -8.50
N ASP A 53 -14.75 4.48 -8.33
CA ASP A 53 -15.39 5.22 -9.41
C ASP A 53 -14.34 5.79 -10.38
N THR A 54 -13.24 6.35 -9.85
CA THR A 54 -12.13 6.86 -10.67
C THR A 54 -11.47 5.75 -11.49
N LYS A 55 -11.30 4.55 -10.93
CA LYS A 55 -10.74 3.40 -11.67
C LYS A 55 -11.68 2.96 -12.79
N GLU A 56 -12.98 2.90 -12.51
CA GLU A 56 -13.98 2.54 -13.52
C GLU A 56 -14.00 3.55 -14.66
N ILE A 57 -14.02 4.85 -14.34
CA ILE A 57 -13.97 5.92 -15.34
C ILE A 57 -12.71 5.81 -16.19
N LYS A 58 -11.53 5.62 -15.58
CA LYS A 58 -10.27 5.47 -16.32
C LYS A 58 -10.25 4.23 -17.20
N ALA A 59 -10.76 3.10 -16.70
CA ALA A 59 -10.84 1.87 -17.50
C ALA A 59 -11.78 2.04 -18.70
N LYS A 60 -12.91 2.73 -18.50
CA LYS A 60 -13.84 3.08 -19.57
C LYS A 60 -13.19 4.02 -20.58
N GLU A 61 -12.55 5.09 -20.13
CA GLU A 61 -11.80 6.03 -20.98
C GLU A 61 -10.75 5.30 -21.81
N GLU A 62 -9.96 4.42 -21.20
CA GLU A 62 -8.95 3.61 -21.91
C GLU A 62 -9.59 2.70 -22.95
N SER A 63 -10.68 2.01 -22.60
CA SER A 63 -11.43 1.15 -23.52
C SER A 63 -12.00 1.93 -24.71
N ASP A 64 -12.70 3.02 -24.45
CA ASP A 64 -13.34 3.87 -25.47
C ASP A 64 -12.28 4.51 -26.38
N SER A 65 -11.15 4.93 -25.80
CA SER A 65 -10.01 5.46 -26.56
C SER A 65 -9.35 4.38 -27.43
N ARG A 66 -9.18 3.15 -26.93
CA ARG A 66 -8.62 2.05 -27.72
C ARG A 66 -9.58 1.57 -28.82
N ALA A 67 -10.90 1.72 -28.63
CA ALA A 67 -11.89 1.32 -29.62
C ALA A 67 -11.81 2.13 -30.92
N VAL A 68 -11.31 3.37 -30.87
CA VAL A 68 -11.13 4.22 -32.06
C VAL A 68 -9.76 4.07 -32.73
N LEU A 69 -8.85 3.29 -32.15
CA LEU A 69 -7.52 3.04 -32.70
C LEU A 69 -7.52 1.82 -33.64
N THR A 70 -6.65 1.87 -34.64
CA THR A 70 -6.30 0.71 -35.48
C THR A 70 -5.43 -0.28 -34.68
N ASP A 71 -5.34 -1.52 -35.16
CA ASP A 71 -4.56 -2.55 -34.46
C ASP A 71 -3.06 -2.26 -34.43
N ASP A 72 -2.51 -1.66 -35.50
CA ASP A 72 -1.12 -1.19 -35.53
C ASP A 72 -0.87 -0.08 -34.48
N GLN A 73 -1.79 0.87 -34.34
CA GLN A 73 -1.70 1.94 -33.34
C GLN A 73 -1.84 1.40 -31.90
N LYS A 74 -2.67 0.38 -31.67
CA LYS A 74 -2.76 -0.29 -30.36
C LYS A 74 -1.45 -0.98 -30.01
N ALA A 75 -0.82 -1.67 -30.97
CA ALA A 75 0.46 -2.33 -30.77
C ALA A 75 1.59 -1.33 -30.43
N GLU A 76 1.62 -0.19 -31.13
CA GLU A 76 2.55 0.90 -30.81
C GLU A 76 2.30 1.47 -29.41
N LEU A 77 1.03 1.70 -29.04
CA LEU A 77 0.65 2.18 -27.72
C LEU A 77 1.08 1.22 -26.60
N ASP A 78 0.87 -0.09 -26.77
CA ASP A 78 1.28 -1.10 -25.79
C ASP A 78 2.82 -1.14 -25.62
N LYS A 79 3.56 -0.96 -26.71
CA LYS A 79 5.03 -0.86 -26.66
C LYS A 79 5.46 0.34 -25.82
N LEU A 80 4.88 1.52 -26.08
CA LEU A 80 5.19 2.75 -25.33
C LEU A 80 4.84 2.62 -23.84
N ILE A 81 3.71 1.99 -23.51
CA ILE A 81 3.31 1.71 -22.12
C ILE A 81 4.33 0.78 -21.44
N ALA A 82 4.78 -0.28 -22.13
CA ALA A 82 5.76 -1.23 -21.61
C ALA A 82 7.13 -0.57 -21.36
N GLU A 83 7.61 0.25 -22.30
CA GLU A 83 8.87 1.00 -22.17
C GLU A 83 8.81 1.93 -20.94
N LYS A 84 7.74 2.72 -20.82
CA LYS A 84 7.54 3.62 -19.67
C LYS A 84 7.51 2.86 -18.33
N LYS A 85 6.88 1.68 -18.30
CA LYS A 85 6.85 0.83 -17.10
C LYS A 85 8.22 0.26 -16.76
N ALA A 86 9.00 -0.15 -17.75
CA ALA A 86 10.36 -0.63 -17.56
C ALA A 86 11.27 0.48 -17.01
N GLU A 87 11.19 1.70 -17.56
CA GLU A 87 11.93 2.87 -17.07
C GLU A 87 11.56 3.24 -15.63
N ALA A 88 10.27 3.25 -15.29
CA ALA A 88 9.81 3.52 -13.94
C ALA A 88 10.32 2.47 -12.93
N SER A 89 10.33 1.20 -13.35
CA SER A 89 10.83 0.09 -12.53
C SER A 89 12.35 0.19 -12.31
N ALA A 90 13.11 0.59 -13.32
CA ALA A 90 14.54 0.83 -13.19
C ALA A 90 14.85 1.99 -12.23
N LYS A 91 14.09 3.09 -12.31
CA LYS A 91 14.21 4.25 -11.40
C LYS A 91 13.87 3.86 -9.95
N ASN A 92 12.81 3.09 -9.74
CA ASN A 92 12.45 2.60 -8.41
C ASN A 92 13.48 1.61 -7.84
N LYS A 93 14.06 0.75 -8.67
CA LYS A 93 15.15 -0.16 -8.25
C LYS A 93 16.40 0.62 -7.84
N ALA A 94 16.78 1.64 -8.60
CA ALA A 94 17.89 2.52 -8.26
C ALA A 94 17.63 3.28 -6.96
N HIS A 95 16.44 3.84 -6.77
CA HIS A 95 16.05 4.52 -5.53
C HIS A 95 16.03 3.55 -4.33
N HIS A 96 15.53 2.32 -4.51
CA HIS A 96 15.55 1.31 -3.45
C HIS A 96 16.98 0.89 -3.06
N MET A 97 17.90 0.77 -4.04
CA MET A 97 19.32 0.46 -3.79
C MET A 97 20.08 1.66 -3.17
N ALA A 98 19.65 2.90 -3.43
CA ALA A 98 20.25 4.10 -2.84
C ALA A 98 19.77 4.35 -1.39
N VAL A 99 18.51 4.04 -1.07
CA VAL A 99 17.94 4.21 0.27
C VAL A 99 18.29 3.06 1.22
N LYS A 100 18.42 1.84 0.69
CA LYS A 100 18.99 0.69 1.42
C LYS A 100 20.39 0.46 0.87
N GLY A 101 21.38 1.12 1.44
CA GLY A 101 22.79 0.84 1.13
C GLY A 101 23.10 -0.67 1.16
N PRO A 102 24.14 -1.13 0.45
CA PRO A 102 24.46 -2.55 0.38
C PRO A 102 24.67 -3.08 1.80
N THR A 103 23.76 -3.94 2.28
CA THR A 103 24.02 -4.75 3.47
C THR A 103 25.00 -5.84 3.05
N THR A 104 26.26 -5.45 2.84
CA THR A 104 27.38 -6.37 2.76
C THR A 104 27.57 -6.87 4.18
N VAL A 105 26.96 -8.02 4.50
CA VAL A 105 27.31 -8.77 5.70
C VAL A 105 28.77 -9.19 5.51
N PRO A 106 29.74 -8.69 6.30
CA PRO A 106 31.09 -9.22 6.22
C PRO A 106 31.05 -10.66 6.72
N ALA A 107 31.34 -11.60 5.83
CA ALA A 107 31.69 -12.96 6.22
C ALA A 107 33.03 -12.89 6.97
N GLY A 108 32.99 -12.64 8.28
CA GLY A 108 33.95 -13.22 9.21
C GLY A 108 33.63 -14.72 9.28
N GLY A 109 34.58 -15.64 9.32
CA GLY A 109 35.97 -15.59 9.75
C GLY A 109 36.20 -16.98 10.31
N ASP A 110 37.17 -17.70 9.75
CA ASP A 110 37.71 -18.94 10.32
C ASP A 110 39.14 -18.64 10.76
#